data_AF-A0A5M6CUB0-F1
#
_entry.id   AF-A0A5M6CUB0-F1
#
_cell.length_a   1.000
_cell.length_b   1.000
_cell.length_c   1.000
_cell.angle_alpha   90.00
_cell.angle_beta   90.00
_cell.angle_gamma   90.00
#
_symmetry.space_group_name_H-M   'P 1'
#
loop_
_entity.id
_entity.type
_entity.pdbx_description
1 polymer ?
#
loop_
_entity_poly.entity_id
_entity_poly.type
_entity_poly.pdbx_seq_one_letter_code
_entity_poly.pdbx_strand_id
1 'polypeptide(L)'
;MGMHQIERQFTRIGARAKIHPPVVNRWTKVEGVSIDIGNDAEGEFFDISVERPVLAETRVLDVQPSLRHLLLMSDQDDGKHKFLCGHDERHWFVAAVPERAAVSTVKTAFEALKPPAVRSLENRLGVKPRKRNRRRNEAFVRQGEWFFVPVENPGLVDERWVLRNEPIARGGGKPHICEELVRQGGQLVYVSSQHPNGLTEGQRRRLISRKPELRHLHWVAQRRNPSVFVRGRVRHPDHKTIILNGWHQVMMNTENESLAMRHVAFID
;
A
#
# COMPACT_ATOMS: atom_id res chain seq x y z
N MET A 1 -2.94 -17.68 -20.99
CA MET A 1 -3.74 -18.74 -20.32
C MET A 1 -5.21 -18.48 -20.57
N GLY A 2 -6.11 -19.47 -20.48
CA GLY A 2 -7.57 -19.21 -20.53
C GLY A 2 -8.11 -18.72 -19.18
N MET A 3 -9.26 -18.04 -19.15
CA MET A 3 -9.89 -17.50 -17.92
C MET A 3 -10.00 -18.56 -16.81
N HIS A 4 -10.57 -19.73 -17.14
CA HIS A 4 -10.69 -20.85 -16.21
C HIS A 4 -9.36 -21.41 -15.69
N GLN A 5 -8.26 -21.23 -16.41
CA GLN A 5 -6.95 -21.67 -15.92
C GLN A 5 -6.45 -20.77 -14.78
N ILE A 6 -6.69 -19.45 -14.87
CA ILE A 6 -6.31 -18.50 -13.84
C ILE A 6 -7.21 -18.67 -12.61
N GLU A 7 -8.52 -18.80 -12.78
CA GLU A 7 -9.47 -19.04 -11.66
C GLU A 7 -9.08 -20.27 -10.84
N ARG A 8 -8.70 -21.37 -11.51
CA ARG A 8 -8.22 -22.58 -10.83
C ARG A 8 -6.97 -22.35 -9.99
N GLN A 9 -6.09 -21.41 -10.35
CA GLN A 9 -4.92 -21.09 -9.52
C GLN A 9 -5.33 -20.38 -8.21
N PHE A 10 -6.35 -19.52 -8.26
CA PHE A 10 -6.90 -18.88 -7.05
C PHE A 10 -7.54 -19.91 -6.12
N THR A 11 -8.22 -20.92 -6.67
CA THR A 11 -8.76 -22.02 -5.85
C THR A 11 -7.67 -22.76 -5.06
N ARG A 12 -6.46 -22.88 -5.60
CA ARG A 12 -5.32 -23.53 -4.91
C ARG A 12 -4.88 -22.81 -3.64
N ILE A 13 -5.13 -21.50 -3.53
CA ILE A 13 -4.86 -20.73 -2.31
C ILE A 13 -6.11 -20.62 -1.40
N GLY A 14 -7.19 -21.30 -1.78
CA GLY A 14 -8.49 -21.25 -1.10
C GLY A 14 -9.30 -19.99 -1.42
N ALA A 15 -9.00 -19.29 -2.51
CA ALA A 15 -9.70 -18.09 -2.95
C ALA A 15 -10.70 -18.39 -4.07
N ARG A 16 -11.77 -17.59 -4.12
CA ARG A 16 -12.63 -17.43 -5.29
C ARG A 16 -12.05 -16.33 -6.18
N ALA A 17 -12.15 -16.50 -7.50
CA ALA A 17 -11.85 -15.44 -8.45
C ALA A 17 -12.92 -15.45 -9.54
N LYS A 18 -13.35 -14.27 -9.98
CA LYS A 18 -14.23 -14.07 -11.12
C LYS A 18 -13.46 -13.28 -12.15
N ILE A 19 -13.23 -13.88 -13.32
CA ILE A 19 -12.54 -13.21 -14.42
C ILE A 19 -13.58 -12.82 -15.44
N HIS A 20 -13.55 -11.58 -15.92
CA HIS A 20 -14.51 -11.09 -16.90
C HIS A 20 -13.86 -10.02 -17.81
N PRO A 21 -14.43 -9.78 -19.00
CA PRO A 21 -14.01 -8.63 -19.81
C PRO A 21 -14.38 -7.31 -19.12
N PRO A 22 -13.68 -6.20 -19.40
CA PRO A 22 -14.01 -4.90 -18.83
C PRO A 22 -15.44 -4.47 -19.21
N VAL A 23 -16.18 -3.99 -18.22
CA VAL A 23 -17.49 -3.38 -18.46
C VAL A 23 -17.24 -1.99 -19.05
N VAL A 24 -17.63 -1.79 -20.31
CA VAL A 24 -17.40 -0.53 -21.03
C VAL A 24 -18.28 0.57 -20.43
N ASN A 25 -17.76 1.31 -19.45
CA ASN A 25 -18.33 2.59 -19.04
C ASN A 25 -17.65 3.72 -19.82
N ARG A 26 -18.46 4.62 -20.41
CA ARG A 26 -17.99 5.76 -21.24
C ARG A 26 -17.00 6.72 -20.55
N TRP A 27 -16.76 6.57 -19.25
CA TRP A 27 -16.02 7.52 -18.41
C TRP A 27 -14.77 6.95 -17.73
N THR A 28 -14.55 5.64 -17.75
CA THR A 28 -13.42 4.98 -17.08
C THR A 28 -12.94 3.79 -17.91
N LYS A 29 -12.24 4.07 -19.02
CA LYS A 29 -11.49 3.03 -19.72
C LYS A 29 -10.22 2.74 -18.91
N VAL A 30 -10.28 1.78 -17.99
CA VAL A 30 -9.06 1.21 -17.40
C VAL A 30 -8.50 0.27 -18.48
N GLU A 31 -7.49 0.75 -19.21
CA GLU A 31 -6.77 -0.08 -20.19
C GLU A 31 -5.96 -1.13 -19.45
N GLY A 32 -6.08 -2.41 -19.84
CA GLY A 32 -5.25 -3.49 -19.31
C GLY A 32 -5.96 -4.50 -18.40
N VAL A 33 -5.33 -4.79 -17.26
CA VAL A 33 -5.86 -5.65 -16.19
C VAL A 33 -6.29 -4.77 -15.02
N SER A 34 -7.45 -5.04 -14.43
CA SER A 34 -7.88 -4.44 -13.16
C SER A 34 -8.17 -5.58 -12.19
N ILE A 35 -7.69 -5.45 -10.95
CA ILE A 35 -7.87 -6.46 -9.91
C ILE A 35 -8.38 -5.77 -8.65
N ASP A 36 -9.45 -6.32 -8.09
CA ASP A 36 -10.06 -5.85 -6.85
C ASP A 36 -10.56 -7.02 -5.99
N ILE A 37 -11.04 -6.72 -4.79
CA ILE A 37 -11.72 -7.64 -3.90
C ILE A 37 -13.22 -7.32 -3.91
N GLY A 38 -13.99 -8.15 -4.60
CA GLY A 38 -15.44 -8.12 -4.55
C GLY A 38 -15.97 -8.89 -3.34
N ASN A 39 -17.23 -8.63 -2.97
CA ASN A 39 -17.93 -9.36 -1.91
C ASN A 39 -19.36 -9.70 -2.37
N ASP A 40 -19.78 -10.95 -2.14
CA ASP A 40 -21.15 -11.40 -2.40
C ASP A 40 -21.67 -12.28 -1.24
N ALA A 41 -22.84 -12.90 -1.41
CA ALA A 41 -23.44 -13.75 -0.37
C ALA A 41 -22.57 -14.96 0.04
N GLU A 42 -21.62 -15.37 -0.80
CA GLU A 42 -20.68 -16.47 -0.53
C GLU A 42 -19.32 -15.96 -0.01
N GLY A 43 -19.18 -14.65 0.19
CA GLY A 43 -18.02 -13.97 0.76
C GLY A 43 -17.13 -13.30 -0.29
N GLU A 44 -15.92 -12.94 0.16
CA GLU A 44 -14.96 -12.21 -0.66
C GLU A 44 -14.39 -13.05 -1.82
N PHE A 45 -14.16 -12.40 -2.96
CA PHE A 45 -13.55 -12.98 -4.15
C PHE A 45 -12.65 -11.98 -4.85
N PHE A 46 -11.66 -12.46 -5.60
CA PHE A 46 -10.88 -11.61 -6.50
C PHE A 46 -11.69 -11.29 -7.74
N ASP A 47 -11.99 -10.02 -7.96
CA ASP A 47 -12.64 -9.55 -9.18
C ASP A 47 -11.57 -9.09 -10.17
N ILE A 48 -11.48 -9.78 -11.32
CA ILE A 48 -10.40 -9.57 -12.29
C ILE A 48 -11.02 -9.21 -13.64
N SER A 49 -10.99 -7.92 -13.94
CA SER A 49 -11.37 -7.38 -15.25
C SER A 49 -10.15 -7.36 -16.16
N VAL A 50 -10.21 -8.03 -17.31
CA VAL A 50 -9.06 -8.12 -18.22
C VAL A 50 -9.49 -8.17 -19.69
N GLU A 51 -8.86 -7.34 -20.52
CA GLU A 51 -9.08 -7.37 -21.97
C GLU A 51 -8.55 -8.68 -22.60
N ARG A 52 -9.20 -9.18 -23.66
CA ARG A 52 -8.83 -10.48 -24.26
C ARG A 52 -7.37 -10.57 -24.72
N PRO A 53 -6.76 -9.56 -25.36
CA PRO A 53 -5.35 -9.62 -25.74
C PRO A 53 -4.44 -9.75 -24.49
N VAL A 54 -4.72 -8.96 -23.46
CA VAL A 54 -3.96 -8.95 -22.19
C VAL A 54 -4.16 -10.25 -21.40
N LEU A 55 -5.33 -10.87 -21.48
CA LEU A 55 -5.61 -12.16 -20.86
C LEU A 55 -4.69 -13.27 -21.39
N ALA A 56 -4.37 -13.25 -22.68
CA ALA A 56 -3.45 -14.22 -23.28
C ALA A 56 -2.06 -14.16 -22.62
N GLU A 57 -1.63 -12.93 -22.31
CA GLU A 57 -0.34 -12.59 -21.68
C GLU A 57 -0.37 -12.58 -20.14
N THR A 58 -1.53 -12.87 -19.54
CA THR A 58 -1.66 -12.96 -18.08
C THR A 58 -1.34 -14.38 -17.62
N ARG A 59 -0.43 -14.47 -16.63
CA ARG A 59 0.07 -15.75 -16.08
C ARG A 59 0.29 -15.66 -14.58
N VAL A 60 0.04 -16.77 -13.90
CA VAL A 60 0.40 -16.96 -12.49
C VAL A 60 1.83 -17.48 -12.41
N LEU A 61 2.71 -16.72 -11.76
CA LEU A 61 4.14 -17.02 -11.68
C LEU A 61 4.48 -17.98 -10.54
N ASP A 62 3.80 -17.84 -9.40
CA ASP A 62 4.04 -18.64 -8.20
C ASP A 62 2.75 -18.76 -7.39
N VAL A 63 2.54 -19.93 -6.77
CA VAL A 63 1.37 -20.26 -5.96
C VAL A 63 1.85 -20.91 -4.69
N GLN A 64 1.50 -20.33 -3.54
CA GLN A 64 1.88 -20.78 -2.22
C GLN A 64 0.62 -21.09 -1.39
N PRO A 65 0.03 -22.30 -1.52
CA PRO A 65 -1.20 -22.67 -0.82
C PRO A 65 -1.12 -22.54 0.71
N SER A 66 0.00 -22.94 1.30
CA SER A 66 0.24 -22.87 2.75
C SER A 66 0.27 -21.45 3.29
N LEU A 67 0.64 -20.48 2.44
CA LEU A 67 0.59 -19.06 2.76
C LEU A 67 -0.75 -18.44 2.37
N ARG A 68 -1.55 -19.11 1.53
CA ARG A 68 -2.73 -18.56 0.84
C ARG A 68 -2.39 -17.33 0.00
N HIS A 69 -1.30 -17.41 -0.76
CA HIS A 69 -0.82 -16.33 -1.62
C HIS A 69 -0.44 -16.85 -3.01
N LEU A 70 -0.63 -16.02 -4.03
CA LEU A 70 -0.12 -16.23 -5.37
C LEU A 70 0.43 -14.94 -5.96
N LEU A 71 1.31 -15.07 -6.94
CA LEU A 71 1.86 -13.96 -7.70
C LEU A 71 1.30 -14.01 -9.12
N LEU A 72 0.50 -13.02 -9.48
CA LEU A 72 -0.03 -12.83 -10.83
C LEU A 72 0.86 -11.85 -11.60
N MET A 73 1.01 -12.06 -12.89
CA MET A 73 1.68 -11.14 -13.80
C MET A 73 0.81 -10.93 -15.04
N SER A 74 0.78 -9.69 -15.52
CA SER A 74 0.14 -9.27 -16.77
C SER A 74 1.20 -8.55 -17.62
N ASP A 75 1.37 -9.00 -18.87
CA ASP A 75 2.21 -8.32 -19.86
C ASP A 75 1.32 -7.35 -20.65
N GLN A 76 1.67 -6.07 -20.63
CA GLN A 76 0.94 -4.99 -21.29
C GLN A 76 1.92 -4.14 -22.11
N ASP A 77 1.40 -3.25 -22.95
CA ASP A 77 2.22 -2.41 -23.83
C ASP A 77 3.20 -1.52 -23.05
N ASP A 78 2.85 -1.10 -21.84
CA ASP A 78 3.70 -0.30 -20.95
C ASP A 78 4.58 -1.15 -20.00
N GLY A 79 4.50 -2.48 -20.11
CA GLY A 79 5.42 -3.41 -19.48
C GLY A 79 4.75 -4.54 -18.69
N LYS A 80 5.59 -5.24 -17.91
CA LYS A 80 5.19 -6.36 -17.08
C LYS A 80 4.78 -5.89 -15.70
N HIS A 81 3.48 -5.96 -15.42
CA HIS A 81 2.93 -5.64 -14.09
C HIS A 81 2.74 -6.91 -13.27
N LYS A 82 2.99 -6.82 -11.96
CA LYS A 82 2.91 -7.94 -11.04
C LYS A 82 2.05 -7.58 -9.85
N PHE A 83 1.23 -8.54 -9.43
CA PHE A 83 0.27 -8.38 -8.35
C PHE A 83 0.44 -9.53 -7.37
N LEU A 84 0.69 -9.19 -6.10
CA LEU A 84 0.63 -10.15 -5.02
C LEU A 84 -0.82 -10.25 -4.55
N CYS A 85 -1.45 -11.39 -4.82
CA CYS A 85 -2.80 -11.69 -4.37
C CYS A 85 -2.72 -12.65 -3.18
N GLY A 86 -3.39 -12.36 -2.07
CA GLY A 86 -3.32 -13.24 -0.91
C GLY A 86 -4.32 -12.94 0.18
N HIS A 87 -4.24 -13.71 1.26
CA HIS A 87 -5.09 -13.56 2.44
C HIS A 87 -4.32 -12.92 3.59
N ASP A 88 -4.82 -11.82 4.12
CA ASP A 88 -4.27 -11.13 5.28
C ASP A 88 -5.29 -11.07 6.43
N GLU A 89 -5.01 -11.80 7.50
CA GLU A 89 -5.87 -11.92 8.69
C GLU A 89 -7.25 -12.48 8.38
N ARG A 90 -8.18 -11.61 8.02
CA ARG A 90 -9.59 -11.92 7.77
C ARG A 90 -10.01 -11.66 6.32
N HIS A 91 -9.18 -10.96 5.56
CA HIS A 91 -9.58 -10.43 4.26
C HIS A 91 -8.61 -10.87 3.17
N TRP A 92 -9.12 -11.06 1.96
CA TRP A 92 -8.27 -11.09 0.78
C TRP A 92 -7.73 -9.70 0.48
N PHE A 93 -6.59 -9.64 -0.19
CA PHE A 93 -6.00 -8.40 -0.65
C PHE A 93 -5.23 -8.63 -1.95
N VAL A 94 -5.06 -7.53 -2.68
CA VAL A 94 -4.15 -7.42 -3.81
C VAL A 94 -3.19 -6.26 -3.55
N ALA A 95 -1.91 -6.46 -3.85
CA ALA A 95 -0.89 -5.42 -3.78
C ALA A 95 -0.10 -5.37 -5.09
N ALA A 96 0.00 -4.18 -5.67
CA ALA A 96 0.85 -3.93 -6.83
C ALA A 96 2.33 -3.99 -6.44
N VAL A 97 3.12 -4.78 -7.17
CA VAL A 97 4.55 -4.96 -6.90
C VAL A 97 5.35 -4.02 -7.80
N PRO A 98 6.25 -3.17 -7.25
CA PRO A 98 7.03 -2.23 -8.05
C PRO A 98 7.80 -2.90 -9.19
N GLU A 99 7.69 -2.33 -10.39
CA GLU A 99 8.28 -2.86 -11.63
C GLU A 99 9.80 -2.94 -11.57
N ARG A 100 10.43 -2.01 -10.81
CA ARG A 100 11.88 -2.01 -10.54
C ARG A 100 12.37 -3.25 -9.79
N ALA A 101 11.48 -3.99 -9.14
CA ALA A 101 11.83 -5.19 -8.42
C ALA A 101 11.77 -6.43 -9.34
N ALA A 102 12.88 -7.14 -9.45
CA ALA A 102 12.95 -8.42 -10.14
C ALA A 102 12.25 -9.52 -9.33
N VAL A 103 10.93 -9.60 -9.45
CA VAL A 103 10.07 -10.53 -8.71
C VAL A 103 9.57 -11.65 -9.61
N SER A 104 9.70 -12.90 -9.15
CA SER A 104 9.17 -14.10 -9.83
C SER A 104 8.48 -15.09 -8.88
N THR A 105 8.59 -14.86 -7.57
CA THR A 105 7.98 -15.69 -6.52
C THR A 105 7.23 -14.83 -5.51
N VAL A 106 6.25 -15.42 -4.81
CA VAL A 106 5.54 -14.81 -3.68
C VAL A 106 6.54 -14.31 -2.62
N LYS A 107 7.59 -15.08 -2.36
CA LYS A 107 8.64 -14.68 -1.41
C LYS A 107 9.39 -13.43 -1.85
N THR A 108 9.79 -13.35 -3.12
CA THR A 108 10.43 -12.14 -3.67
C THR A 108 9.46 -10.95 -3.74
N ALA A 109 8.16 -11.20 -3.88
CA ALA A 109 7.13 -10.16 -3.86
C ALA A 109 6.99 -9.54 -2.46
N PHE A 110 6.96 -10.38 -1.40
CA PHE A 110 7.00 -9.88 -0.03
C PHE A 110 8.23 -9.02 0.24
N GLU A 111 9.42 -9.46 -0.19
CA GLU A 111 10.65 -8.67 -0.05
C GLU A 111 10.63 -7.38 -0.88
N ALA A 112 10.01 -7.39 -2.05
CA ALA A 112 9.87 -6.19 -2.87
C ALA A 112 8.94 -5.15 -2.23
N LEU A 113 7.87 -5.60 -1.57
CA LEU A 113 6.87 -4.75 -0.91
C LEU A 113 7.36 -4.14 0.42
N LYS A 114 8.46 -4.63 0.99
CA LYS A 114 9.04 -4.07 2.21
C LYS A 114 9.74 -2.74 1.92
N PRO A 115 9.57 -1.73 2.78
CA PRO A 115 10.38 -0.51 2.72
C PRO A 115 11.88 -0.83 2.76
N PRO A 116 12.74 -0.12 2.00
CA PRO A 116 14.18 -0.34 2.03
C PRO A 116 14.78 -0.30 3.44
N ALA A 117 14.32 0.64 4.28
CA ALA A 117 14.76 0.76 5.67
C ALA A 117 14.43 -0.48 6.52
N VAL A 118 13.27 -1.12 6.30
CA VAL A 118 12.88 -2.37 6.96
C VAL A 118 13.83 -3.50 6.57
N ARG A 119 14.14 -3.65 5.29
CA ARG A 119 15.08 -4.69 4.81
C ARG A 119 16.49 -4.49 5.37
N SER A 120 16.97 -3.25 5.37
CA SER A 120 18.26 -2.90 5.97
C SER A 120 18.30 -3.24 7.46
N LEU A 121 17.22 -2.97 8.18
CA LEU A 121 17.10 -3.32 9.59
C LEU A 121 17.05 -4.83 9.82
N GLU A 122 16.27 -5.59 9.04
CA GLU A 122 16.24 -7.05 9.12
C GLU A 122 17.62 -7.68 8.91
N ASN A 123 18.40 -7.12 7.98
CA ASN A 123 19.78 -7.55 7.74
C ASN A 123 20.68 -7.21 8.93
N ARG A 124 20.63 -5.96 9.43
CA ARG A 124 21.41 -5.50 10.58
C ARG A 124 21.15 -6.32 11.84
N LEU A 125 19.88 -6.65 12.10
CA LEU A 125 19.48 -7.46 13.26
C LEU A 125 19.65 -8.97 13.05
N GLY A 126 20.08 -9.42 11.86
CA GLY A 126 20.23 -10.84 11.57
C GLY A 126 18.92 -11.61 11.65
N VAL A 127 17.80 -11.01 11.25
CA VAL A 127 16.46 -11.64 11.32
C VAL A 127 16.46 -12.92 10.50
N LYS A 128 16.17 -14.04 11.17
CA LYS A 128 16.18 -15.39 10.58
C LYS A 128 15.23 -15.42 9.36
N PRO A 129 15.62 -16.06 8.23
CA PRO A 129 14.81 -16.04 7.00
C PRO A 129 13.34 -16.45 7.19
N ARG A 130 13.07 -17.46 8.02
CA ARG A 130 11.70 -17.93 8.37
C ARG A 130 10.85 -16.94 9.19
N LYS A 131 11.46 -15.88 9.71
CA LYS A 131 10.79 -14.80 10.46
C LYS A 131 10.57 -13.54 9.61
N ARG A 132 11.30 -13.37 8.51
CA ARG A 132 11.29 -12.14 7.70
C ARG A 132 9.93 -11.79 7.11
N ASN A 133 9.12 -12.78 6.78
CA ASN A 133 7.78 -12.57 6.22
C ASN A 133 6.64 -12.79 7.23
N ARG A 134 6.96 -12.93 8.52
CA ARG A 134 5.94 -12.92 9.57
C ARG A 134 5.44 -11.50 9.77
N ARG A 135 4.20 -11.35 10.24
CA ARG A 135 3.64 -10.04 10.62
C ARG A 135 4.43 -9.33 11.71
N ARG A 136 5.14 -10.09 12.53
CA ARG A 136 5.97 -9.54 13.61
C ARG A 136 7.29 -10.28 13.64
N ASN A 137 8.36 -9.51 13.69
CA ASN A 137 9.71 -9.98 13.95
C ASN A 137 10.48 -8.90 14.73
N GLU A 138 11.79 -9.07 14.84
CA GLU A 138 12.67 -8.17 15.59
C GLU A 138 12.80 -6.78 14.94
N ALA A 139 12.58 -6.67 13.62
CA ALA A 139 12.70 -5.42 12.87
C ALA A 139 11.38 -4.65 12.74
N PHE A 140 10.22 -5.33 12.77
CA PHE A 140 8.93 -4.66 12.60
C PHE A 140 7.73 -5.42 13.17
N VAL A 141 6.64 -4.69 13.36
CA VAL A 141 5.26 -5.19 13.36
C VAL A 141 4.55 -4.69 12.09
N ARG A 142 3.74 -5.51 11.43
CA ARG A 142 2.98 -5.15 10.22
C ARG A 142 1.48 -5.34 10.44
N GLN A 143 0.69 -4.39 9.97
CA GLN A 143 -0.77 -4.45 9.91
C GLN A 143 -1.20 -3.81 8.58
N GLY A 144 -1.85 -4.58 7.71
CA GLY A 144 -2.18 -4.12 6.35
C GLY A 144 -0.94 -3.62 5.58
N GLU A 145 -1.03 -2.44 4.99
CA GLU A 145 0.06 -1.79 4.26
C GLU A 145 1.14 -1.16 5.17
N TRP A 146 0.93 -1.14 6.49
CA TRP A 146 1.79 -0.42 7.43
C TRP A 146 2.82 -1.31 8.12
N PHE A 147 4.06 -0.84 8.11
CA PHE A 147 5.17 -1.35 8.90
C PHE A 147 5.45 -0.39 10.06
N PHE A 148 5.48 -0.94 11.27
CA PHE A 148 5.83 -0.25 12.50
C PHE A 148 7.23 -0.72 12.92
N VAL A 149 8.21 0.15 12.77
CA VAL A 149 9.63 -0.14 12.99
C VAL A 149 10.06 0.41 14.34
N PRO A 150 10.57 -0.40 15.29
CA PRO A 150 10.98 0.08 16.60
C PRO A 150 12.02 1.21 16.50
N VAL A 151 11.81 2.30 17.26
CA VAL A 151 12.78 3.39 17.38
C VAL A 151 13.80 3.00 18.45
N GLU A 152 15.07 2.86 18.07
CA GLU A 152 16.14 2.44 18.99
C GLU A 152 16.45 3.48 20.07
N ASN A 153 16.37 4.76 19.72
CA ASN A 153 16.56 5.87 20.65
C ASN A 153 15.26 6.66 20.81
N PRO A 154 14.46 6.41 21.86
CA PRO A 154 13.20 7.11 22.11
C PRO A 154 13.37 8.64 22.20
N GLY A 155 14.55 9.15 22.58
CA GLY A 155 14.83 10.60 22.64
C GLY A 155 14.79 11.31 21.28
N LEU A 156 14.72 10.58 20.17
CA LEU A 156 14.46 11.14 18.85
C LEU A 156 13.01 11.61 18.68
N VAL A 157 12.07 11.07 19.47
CA VAL A 157 10.66 11.43 19.44
C VAL A 157 10.39 12.47 20.51
N ASP A 158 9.97 13.66 20.09
CA ASP A 158 9.63 14.75 21.01
C ASP A 158 8.21 14.57 21.51
N GLU A 159 8.10 14.03 22.73
CA GLU A 159 6.81 13.65 23.33
C GLU A 159 5.89 14.84 23.63
N ARG A 160 6.39 16.08 23.55
CA ARG A 160 5.54 17.28 23.69
C ARG A 160 4.54 17.44 22.55
N TRP A 161 4.77 16.77 21.42
CA TRP A 161 3.90 16.80 20.24
C TRP A 161 2.98 15.58 20.14
N VAL A 162 2.81 14.81 21.23
CA VAL A 162 1.93 13.64 21.23
C VAL A 162 0.49 14.05 21.01
N LEU A 163 -0.07 13.53 19.93
CA LEU A 163 -1.48 13.56 19.61
C LEU A 163 -2.10 12.20 19.95
N ARG A 164 -3.40 12.19 20.30
CA ARG A 164 -4.10 10.98 20.72
C ARG A 164 -5.24 10.63 19.78
N ASN A 165 -5.42 9.33 19.53
CA ASN A 165 -6.47 8.80 18.64
C ASN A 165 -6.38 9.38 17.21
N GLU A 166 -5.16 9.55 16.72
CA GLU A 166 -4.91 10.12 15.41
C GLU A 166 -4.97 9.06 14.30
N PRO A 167 -5.53 9.40 13.13
CA PRO A 167 -5.55 8.51 11.99
C PRO A 167 -4.20 8.49 11.25
N ILE A 168 -3.82 7.31 10.76
CA ILE A 168 -2.95 7.14 9.61
C ILE A 168 -3.75 6.44 8.50
N ALA A 169 -3.67 6.95 7.28
CA ALA A 169 -4.45 6.44 6.16
C ALA A 169 -3.63 6.50 4.88
N ARG A 170 -3.84 5.51 4.03
CA ARG A 170 -3.60 5.64 2.59
C ARG A 170 -4.79 6.41 2.00
N GLY A 171 -4.56 7.27 1.03
CA GLY A 171 -5.65 8.04 0.40
C GLY A 171 -6.76 7.11 -0.10
N GLY A 172 -8.00 7.38 0.31
CA GLY A 172 -9.20 6.62 -0.08
C GLY A 172 -9.56 5.39 0.77
N GLY A 173 -8.71 4.96 1.71
CA GLY A 173 -8.97 3.78 2.56
C GLY A 173 -9.44 4.09 3.99
N LYS A 174 -9.94 3.08 4.70
CA LYS A 174 -10.28 3.17 6.13
C LYS A 174 -9.01 3.47 6.96
N PRO A 175 -9.03 4.48 7.85
CA PRO A 175 -7.85 4.85 8.61
C PRO A 175 -7.54 3.84 9.70
N HIS A 176 -6.25 3.62 9.96
CA HIS A 176 -5.81 3.04 11.23
C HIS A 176 -5.80 4.13 12.29
N ILE A 177 -6.40 3.86 13.45
CA ILE A 177 -6.43 4.81 14.57
C ILE A 177 -5.34 4.46 15.57
N CYS A 178 -4.38 5.37 15.75
CA CYS A 178 -3.24 5.25 16.65
C CYS A 178 -3.55 5.89 18.01
N GLU A 179 -3.30 5.17 19.09
CA GLU A 179 -3.52 5.65 20.47
C GLU A 179 -2.69 6.89 20.79
N GLU A 180 -1.38 6.83 20.51
CA GLU A 180 -0.46 7.97 20.62
C GLU A 180 0.36 8.09 19.33
N LEU A 181 0.46 9.31 18.80
CA LEU A 181 1.11 9.59 17.53
C LEU A 181 1.86 10.92 17.58
N VAL A 182 3.05 10.95 16.98
CA VAL A 182 3.86 12.16 16.78
C VAL A 182 4.18 12.32 15.30
N ARG A 183 3.98 13.53 14.75
CA ARG A 183 4.43 13.89 13.38
C ARG A 183 5.59 14.87 13.49
N GLN A 184 6.79 14.48 13.03
CA GLN A 184 7.99 15.32 13.11
C GLN A 184 8.67 15.45 11.74
N GLY A 185 9.39 16.55 11.54
CA GLY A 185 10.04 16.84 10.26
C GLY A 185 9.02 17.13 9.15
N GLY A 186 9.36 16.78 7.91
CA GLY A 186 8.57 17.14 6.73
C GLY A 186 8.86 18.55 6.23
N GLN A 187 8.45 18.80 4.99
CA GLN A 187 8.68 20.07 4.31
C GLN A 187 7.49 21.01 4.53
N LEU A 188 7.76 22.25 4.96
CA LEU A 188 6.73 23.28 5.02
C LEU A 188 6.19 23.55 3.61
N VAL A 189 4.88 23.40 3.46
CA VAL A 189 4.13 23.70 2.23
C VAL A 189 2.91 24.54 2.56
N TYR A 190 2.43 25.28 1.57
CA TYR A 190 1.21 26.07 1.62
C TYR A 190 0.18 25.41 0.71
N VAL A 191 -0.91 24.93 1.29
CA VAL A 191 -2.02 24.31 0.56
C VAL A 191 -3.13 25.32 0.35
N SER A 192 -3.87 25.18 -0.73
CA SER A 192 -5.13 25.89 -1.00
C SER A 192 -6.04 25.00 -1.84
N SER A 193 -7.30 25.38 -2.04
CA SER A 193 -8.26 24.58 -2.83
C SER A 193 -7.75 24.27 -4.26
N GLN A 194 -6.99 25.19 -4.87
CA GLN A 194 -6.41 24.99 -6.19
C GLN A 194 -5.04 24.27 -6.16
N HIS A 195 -4.44 24.13 -4.98
CA HIS A 195 -3.14 23.48 -4.79
C HIS A 195 -3.19 22.50 -3.60
N PRO A 196 -3.97 21.41 -3.70
CA PRO A 196 -4.20 20.48 -2.59
C PRO A 196 -2.93 19.74 -2.14
N ASN A 197 -1.96 19.54 -3.04
CA ASN A 197 -0.68 18.89 -2.74
C ASN A 197 0.37 19.84 -2.10
N GLY A 198 0.02 21.12 -1.97
CA GLY A 198 0.85 22.15 -1.35
C GLY A 198 2.04 22.61 -2.19
N LEU A 199 2.40 23.88 -2.03
CA LEU A 199 3.57 24.49 -2.63
C LEU A 199 4.59 24.85 -1.56
N THR A 200 5.86 24.62 -1.83
CA THR A 200 6.91 25.23 -1.00
C THR A 200 6.81 26.76 -1.05
N GLU A 201 7.35 27.44 -0.05
CA GLU A 201 7.34 28.90 -0.01
C GLU A 201 7.92 29.54 -1.29
N GLY A 202 9.04 29.01 -1.80
CA GLY A 202 9.63 29.49 -3.06
C GLY A 202 8.75 29.26 -4.28
N GLN A 203 8.08 28.10 -4.37
CA GLN A 203 7.11 27.81 -5.43
C GLN A 203 5.90 28.73 -5.36
N ARG A 204 5.35 28.94 -4.15
CA ARG A 204 4.22 29.83 -3.91
C ARG A 204 4.56 31.27 -4.31
N ARG A 205 5.72 31.80 -3.91
CA ARG A 205 6.17 33.15 -4.31
C ARG A 205 6.29 33.29 -5.82
N ARG A 206 6.90 32.31 -6.50
CA ARG A 206 7.05 32.31 -7.96
C ARG A 206 5.69 32.26 -8.66
N LEU A 207 4.76 31.46 -8.13
CA LEU A 207 3.40 31.36 -8.66
C LEU A 207 2.66 32.70 -8.52
N ILE A 208 2.66 33.29 -7.32
CA ILE A 208 2.01 34.58 -7.06
C ILE A 208 2.65 35.70 -7.89
N SER A 209 3.97 35.67 -8.11
CA SER A 209 4.63 36.65 -8.99
C SER A 209 4.17 36.57 -10.44
N ARG A 210 3.86 35.37 -10.94
CA ARG A 210 3.34 35.16 -12.31
C ARG A 210 1.84 35.40 -12.42
N LYS A 211 1.11 35.17 -11.32
CA LYS A 211 -0.34 35.24 -11.21
C LYS A 211 -0.73 35.92 -9.89
N PRO A 212 -0.64 37.26 -9.80
CA PRO A 212 -0.84 38.01 -8.57
C PRO A 212 -2.19 37.77 -7.90
N GLU A 213 -3.24 37.46 -8.67
CA GLU A 213 -4.58 37.15 -8.19
C GLU A 213 -4.62 35.95 -7.22
N LEU A 214 -3.69 34.99 -7.37
CA LEU A 214 -3.63 33.79 -6.53
C LEU A 214 -3.18 34.07 -5.09
N ARG A 215 -2.69 35.28 -4.79
CA ARG A 215 -2.38 35.70 -3.42
C ARG A 215 -3.62 35.71 -2.51
N HIS A 216 -4.80 35.88 -3.09
CA HIS A 216 -6.08 35.98 -2.39
C HIS A 216 -6.71 34.62 -2.07
N LEU A 217 -6.14 33.52 -2.53
CA LEU A 217 -6.56 32.18 -2.10
C LEU A 217 -6.29 32.00 -0.59
N HIS A 218 -7.12 31.16 0.05
CA HIS A 218 -6.89 30.76 1.43
C HIS A 218 -5.72 29.77 1.51
N TRP A 219 -4.52 30.29 1.79
CA TRP A 219 -3.30 29.50 1.93
C TRP A 219 -3.11 29.04 3.38
N VAL A 220 -3.05 27.73 3.60
CA VAL A 220 -2.80 27.13 4.92
C VAL A 220 -1.40 26.51 4.93
N ALA A 221 -0.60 26.87 5.93
CA ALA A 221 0.70 26.24 6.17
C ALA A 221 0.50 24.81 6.71
N GLN A 222 1.09 23.82 6.05
CA GLN A 222 1.10 22.42 6.45
C GLN A 222 2.50 21.80 6.28
N ARG A 223 2.71 20.61 6.85
CA ARG A 223 3.94 19.83 6.65
C ARG A 223 3.67 18.64 5.72
N ARG A 224 4.36 18.61 4.59
CA ARG A 224 4.35 17.50 3.64
C ARG A 224 5.40 16.46 4.02
N ASN A 225 5.02 15.18 3.95
CA ASN A 225 5.89 14.03 4.25
C ASN A 225 6.59 14.09 5.62
N PRO A 226 5.89 14.37 6.74
CA PRO A 226 6.50 14.22 8.06
C PRO A 226 6.82 12.75 8.33
N SER A 227 7.84 12.49 9.15
CA SER A 227 8.00 11.20 9.81
C SER A 227 6.90 11.04 10.85
N VAL A 228 6.28 9.87 10.87
CA VAL A 228 5.20 9.54 11.81
C VAL A 228 5.71 8.49 12.77
N PHE A 229 5.53 8.73 14.06
CA PHE A 229 5.89 7.82 15.14
C PHE A 229 4.65 7.48 15.94
N VAL A 230 4.50 6.22 16.35
CA VAL A 230 3.34 5.74 17.09
C VAL A 230 3.75 4.82 18.24
N ARG A 231 2.94 4.77 19.30
CA ARG A 231 3.04 3.77 20.37
C ARG A 231 1.66 3.43 20.92
N GLY A 232 1.57 2.39 21.74
CA GLY A 232 0.30 1.92 22.28
C GLY A 232 -0.52 1.15 21.26
N ARG A 233 -1.85 1.28 21.30
CA ARG A 233 -2.75 0.53 20.41
C ARG A 233 -2.81 1.13 19.01
N VAL A 234 -2.81 0.27 18.00
CA VAL A 234 -3.20 0.63 16.63
C VAL A 234 -4.40 -0.23 16.23
N ARG A 235 -5.51 0.44 15.91
CA ARG A 235 -6.82 -0.18 15.63
C ARG A 235 -7.18 0.02 14.17
N HIS A 236 -7.75 -1.00 13.57
CA HIS A 236 -8.34 -0.95 12.22
C HIS A 236 -9.57 -1.86 12.19
N PRO A 237 -10.65 -1.51 11.46
CA PRO A 237 -11.84 -2.37 11.36
C PRO A 237 -11.54 -3.77 10.80
N ASP A 238 -10.65 -3.83 9.81
CA ASP A 238 -10.37 -5.05 9.04
C ASP A 238 -9.18 -5.84 9.60
N HIS A 239 -8.51 -5.33 10.65
CA HIS A 239 -7.32 -5.96 11.23
C HIS A 239 -7.40 -6.05 12.75
N LYS A 240 -6.79 -7.10 13.31
CA LYS A 240 -6.68 -7.26 14.76
C LYS A 240 -5.86 -6.12 15.34
N THR A 241 -6.37 -5.49 16.40
CA THR A 241 -5.63 -4.45 17.14
C THR A 241 -4.26 -4.96 17.57
N ILE A 242 -3.22 -4.20 17.25
CA ILE A 242 -1.86 -4.44 17.71
C ILE A 242 -1.51 -3.52 18.87
N ILE A 243 -0.54 -3.92 19.69
CA ILE A 243 0.01 -3.13 20.78
C ILE A 243 1.51 -2.96 20.53
N LEU A 244 1.95 -1.71 20.47
CA LEU A 244 3.32 -1.31 20.21
C LEU A 244 3.97 -0.84 21.52
N ASN A 245 4.97 -1.60 21.97
CA ASN A 245 5.73 -1.28 23.18
C ASN A 245 6.85 -0.30 22.83
N GLY A 246 6.73 0.95 23.27
CA GLY A 246 7.64 2.03 22.90
C GLY A 246 7.36 2.62 21.52
N TRP A 247 8.13 3.64 21.14
CA TRP A 247 7.95 4.34 19.88
C TRP A 247 8.34 3.49 18.68
N HIS A 248 7.49 3.49 17.65
CA HIS A 248 7.75 2.87 16.36
C HIS A 248 7.57 3.91 15.26
N GLN A 249 8.51 3.97 14.32
CA GLN A 249 8.35 4.73 13.09
C GLN A 249 7.38 4.00 12.16
N VAL A 250 6.41 4.74 11.62
CA VAL A 250 5.43 4.24 10.67
C VAL A 250 6.00 4.37 9.26
N MET A 251 5.99 3.27 8.52
CA MET A 251 6.37 3.23 7.11
C MET A 251 5.28 2.51 6.32
N MET A 252 4.84 3.10 5.21
CA MET A 252 3.98 2.41 4.25
C MET A 252 4.83 1.41 3.44
N ASN A 253 4.23 0.30 3.01
CA ASN A 253 4.83 -0.60 2.03
C ASN A 253 5.19 0.17 0.73
N THR A 254 5.83 -0.51 -0.20
CA THR A 254 6.30 0.11 -1.45
C THR A 254 5.30 0.02 -2.61
N GLU A 255 4.06 -0.40 -2.39
CA GLU A 255 3.11 -0.62 -3.50
C GLU A 255 2.80 0.67 -4.27
N ASN A 256 2.85 1.81 -3.58
CA ASN A 256 2.65 3.14 -4.15
C ASN A 256 3.74 3.57 -5.13
N GLU A 257 4.84 2.83 -5.20
CA GLU A 257 5.91 3.04 -6.17
C GLU A 257 5.68 2.24 -7.47
N SER A 258 4.62 1.42 -7.53
CA SER A 258 4.27 0.64 -8.72
C SER A 258 3.38 1.44 -9.67
N LEU A 259 3.72 1.42 -10.95
CA LEU A 259 2.85 1.95 -12.02
C LEU A 259 1.53 1.18 -12.09
N ALA A 260 1.55 -0.10 -11.73
CA ALA A 260 0.38 -0.97 -11.64
C ALA A 260 -0.57 -0.64 -10.48
N MET A 261 -0.26 0.32 -9.61
CA MET A 261 -1.23 0.75 -8.58
C MET A 261 -2.53 1.28 -9.20
N ARG A 262 -2.47 1.86 -10.41
CA ARG A 262 -3.68 2.30 -11.15
C ARG A 262 -4.62 1.16 -11.56
N HIS A 263 -4.09 -0.06 -11.57
CA HIS A 263 -4.77 -1.30 -11.94
C HIS A 263 -5.33 -2.04 -10.72
N VAL A 264 -5.11 -1.49 -9.52
CA VAL A 264 -5.73 -1.95 -8.28
C VAL A 264 -6.81 -0.94 -7.91
N ALA A 265 -8.07 -1.34 -7.99
CA ALA A 265 -9.16 -0.51 -7.50
C ALA A 265 -9.21 -0.59 -5.97
N PHE A 266 -9.50 0.53 -5.32
CA PHE A 266 -9.83 0.59 -3.90
C PHE A 266 -11.29 1.01 -3.82
N ILE A 267 -12.18 0.07 -3.56
CA ILE A 267 -13.58 0.37 -3.26
C ILE A 267 -13.70 0.38 -1.73
N ASP A 268 -14.24 1.47 -1.18
CA ASP A 268 -14.48 1.69 0.25
C ASP A 268 -15.79 1.04 0.74
#